data_AF-A0A7V9U1F0-F1
#
_entry.id   AF-A0A7V9U1F0-F1
#
_cell.length_a   1.000
_cell.length_b   1.000
_cell.length_c   1.000
_cell.angle_alpha   90.00
_cell.angle_beta   90.00
_cell.angle_gamma   90.00
#
_symmetry.space_group_name_H-M   'P 1'
#
loop_
_entity.id
_entity.type
_entity.pdbx_description
1 polymer ?
#
loop_
_entity_poly.entity_id
_entity_poly.type
_entity_poly.pdbx_seq_one_letter_code
_entity_poly.pdbx_strand_id
1 'polypeptide(L)'
;MAHILTRVPRREAGHIFITEADGSTSEADTLQCAHCGMHWMVDPGSGKERGWCGRCSAALCGKKRCFARCIPMEMELEMLESRLSLAAAIHRIKGL
;
A
#
# COMPACT_ATOMS: atom_id res chain seq x y z
N MET A 1 29.20 0.62 14.80
CA MET A 1 28.44 -0.61 14.52
C MET A 1 27.14 -0.24 13.81
N ALA A 2 27.16 -0.21 12.48
CA ALA A 2 25.97 0.04 11.67
C ALA A 2 25.44 -1.32 11.21
N HIS A 3 24.46 -1.86 11.91
CA HIS A 3 23.73 -3.03 11.44
C HIS A 3 22.83 -2.61 10.29
N ILE A 4 23.41 -2.65 9.09
CA ILE A 4 22.73 -2.48 7.81
C ILE A 4 21.73 -3.64 7.68
N LEU A 5 20.45 -3.35 7.90
CA LEU A 5 19.32 -4.22 7.58
C LEU A 5 19.08 -4.20 6.04
N THR A 6 19.99 -4.78 5.26
CA THR A 6 19.93 -4.78 3.78
C THR A 6 19.07 -5.88 3.16
N ARG A 7 18.40 -6.74 3.94
CA ARG A 7 17.86 -8.00 3.40
C ARG A 7 16.41 -8.29 3.74
N VAL A 8 15.55 -7.29 3.73
CA VAL A 8 14.15 -7.58 3.40
C VAL A 8 14.03 -7.32 1.91
N PRO A 9 13.77 -8.33 1.05
CA PRO A 9 13.56 -8.11 -0.37
C PRO A 9 12.30 -7.26 -0.54
N ARG A 10 12.50 -5.94 -0.55
CA ARG A 10 11.48 -4.96 -0.91
C ARG A 10 11.42 -5.04 -2.43
N ARG A 11 10.54 -5.89 -2.95
CA ARG A 11 10.30 -5.95 -4.38
C ARG A 11 9.71 -4.59 -4.80
N GLU A 12 10.32 -3.98 -5.80
CA GLU A 12 9.77 -2.78 -6.43
C GLU A 12 8.33 -3.05 -6.86
N ALA A 13 7.43 -2.11 -6.57
CA ALA A 13 6.03 -2.22 -6.98
C ALA A 13 5.78 -1.50 -8.30
N GLY A 14 6.63 -0.54 -8.65
CA GLY A 14 6.55 0.22 -9.88
C GLY A 14 7.69 1.22 -10.00
N HIS A 15 7.79 1.84 -11.17
CA HIS A 15 8.82 2.81 -11.52
C HIS A 15 8.16 4.16 -11.87
N ILE A 16 8.72 5.24 -11.34
CA ILE A 16 8.27 6.61 -11.64
C ILE A 16 9.31 7.26 -12.54
N PHE A 17 8.83 7.91 -13.61
CA PHE A 17 9.58 8.79 -14.48
C PHE A 17 8.87 10.14 -14.52
N ILE A 18 9.56 11.22 -14.11
CA ILE A 18 9.02 12.59 -14.09
C ILE A 18 9.87 13.44 -15.01
N THR A 19 9.23 14.15 -15.95
CA THR A 19 9.85 15.20 -16.74
C THR A 19 9.35 16.55 -16.26
N GLU A 20 10.27 17.39 -15.80
CA GLU A 20 9.97 18.73 -15.33
C GLU A 20 9.80 19.71 -16.49
N ALA A 21 9.27 20.90 -16.20
CA ALA A 21 9.01 21.92 -17.22
C ALA A 21 10.29 22.46 -17.91
N ASP A 22 11.45 22.31 -17.27
CA ASP A 22 12.76 22.68 -17.83
C ASP A 22 13.37 21.57 -18.70
N GLY A 23 12.68 20.43 -18.85
CA GLY A 23 13.14 19.27 -19.60
C GLY A 23 14.06 18.34 -18.79
N SER A 24 14.33 18.63 -17.51
CA SER A 24 15.04 17.70 -16.64
C SER A 24 14.16 16.48 -16.33
N THR A 25 14.81 15.32 -16.15
CA THR A 25 14.12 14.06 -15.89
C THR A 25 14.59 13.44 -14.58
N SER A 26 13.67 12.91 -13.80
CA SER A 26 13.97 12.14 -12.59
C SER A 26 13.29 10.77 -12.61
N GLU A 27 14.03 9.77 -12.14
CA GLU A 27 13.61 8.38 -12.07
C GLU A 27 13.70 7.88 -10.63
N ALA A 28 12.70 7.12 -10.20
CA ALA A 28 12.72 6.51 -8.88
C ALA A 28 11.90 5.23 -8.84
N ASP A 29 12.43 4.24 -8.13
CA ASP A 29 11.67 3.04 -7.79
C ASP A 29 10.68 3.34 -6.67
N THR A 30 9.54 2.65 -6.73
CA THR A 30 8.49 2.77 -5.74
C THR A 30 8.25 1.47 -5.01
N LEU A 31 7.74 1.63 -3.80
CA LEU A 31 7.14 0.54 -3.04
C LEU A 31 5.66 0.83 -2.83
N GLN A 32 4.89 -0.25 -2.67
CA GLN A 32 3.47 -0.20 -2.43
C GLN A 32 3.13 -0.84 -1.07
N CYS A 33 2.17 -0.23 -0.36
CA CYS A 33 1.65 -0.78 0.88
C CYS A 33 0.68 -1.90 0.58
N ALA A 34 0.94 -3.11 1.09
CA ALA A 34 0.03 -4.24 0.91
C ALA A 34 -1.38 -4.01 1.50
N HIS A 35 -1.52 -3.17 2.54
CA HIS A 35 -2.81 -2.93 3.19
C HIS A 35 -3.66 -1.83 2.55
N CYS A 36 -3.07 -0.91 1.78
CA CYS A 36 -3.83 0.25 1.30
C CYS A 36 -3.47 0.70 -0.11
N GLY A 37 -2.56 0.00 -0.80
CA GLY A 37 -2.17 0.31 -2.17
C GLY A 37 -1.38 1.62 -2.35
N MET A 38 -1.05 2.33 -1.27
CA MET A 38 -0.30 3.58 -1.34
C MET A 38 1.09 3.32 -1.90
N HIS A 39 1.47 4.04 -2.95
CA HIS A 39 2.83 4.06 -3.49
C HIS A 39 3.67 5.15 -2.83
N TRP A 40 4.97 4.92 -2.73
CA TRP A 40 5.94 5.95 -2.37
C TRP A 40 7.29 5.66 -3.03
N MET A 41 8.01 6.74 -3.35
CA MET A 41 9.40 6.66 -3.80
C MET A 41 10.31 6.20 -2.65
N VAL A 42 11.29 5.35 -2.98
CA VAL A 42 12.34 4.94 -2.05
C VAL A 42 13.42 6.01 -2.04
N ASP A 43 13.47 6.78 -0.95
CA ASP A 43 14.45 7.84 -0.74
C ASP A 43 15.35 7.50 0.47
N PRO A 44 16.55 6.91 0.23
CA PRO A 44 17.51 6.58 1.28
C PRO A 44 17.96 7.83 2.04
N GLY A 45 17.86 7.80 3.38
CA GLY A 45 18.24 8.96 4.21
C GLY A 45 17.11 9.95 4.48
N SER A 46 15.91 9.74 3.93
CA SER A 46 14.73 10.59 4.19
C SER A 46 14.25 10.66 5.65
N GLY A 47 14.76 9.78 6.54
CA GLY A 47 14.35 9.68 7.95
C GLY A 47 12.91 9.20 8.16
N LYS A 48 12.17 8.90 7.09
CA LYS A 48 10.78 8.45 7.15
C LYS A 48 10.70 6.98 7.50
N GLU A 49 10.19 6.66 8.68
CA GLU A 49 9.94 5.28 9.08
C GLU A 49 8.73 4.71 8.33
N ARG A 50 8.98 3.63 7.58
CA ARG A 50 7.97 2.81 6.91
C ARG A 50 7.98 1.43 7.56
N GLY A 51 6.79 0.82 7.66
CA GLY A 51 6.62 -0.42 8.40
C GLY A 51 6.81 -1.68 7.56
N TRP A 52 6.87 -2.81 8.24
CA TRP A 52 6.73 -4.15 7.66
C TRP A 52 5.59 -4.88 8.35
N CYS A 53 4.73 -5.54 7.59
CA CYS A 53 3.70 -6.40 8.13
C CYS A 53 4.22 -7.83 8.23
N GLY A 54 4.33 -8.39 9.44
CA GLY A 54 4.74 -9.78 9.62
C GLY A 54 3.72 -10.83 9.15
N ARG A 55 2.43 -10.47 9.10
CA ARG A 55 1.36 -11.38 8.64
C ARG A 55 1.34 -11.48 7.12
N CYS A 56 1.30 -10.31 6.49
CA CYS A 56 1.24 -10.14 5.05
C CYS A 56 2.65 -10.29 4.40
N SER A 57 3.73 -10.34 5.21
CA SER A 57 5.15 -10.36 4.79
C SER A 57 5.47 -9.33 3.69
N ALA A 58 5.01 -8.09 3.90
CA ALA A 58 5.09 -7.03 2.91
C ALA A 58 5.29 -5.64 3.53
N ALA A 59 5.72 -4.69 2.70
CA ALA A 59 5.97 -3.30 3.11
C ALA A 59 4.66 -2.55 3.45
N LEU A 60 4.76 -1.62 4.40
CA LEU A 60 3.66 -0.75 4.84
C LEU A 60 4.01 0.72 4.67
N CYS A 61 2.99 1.52 4.37
CA CYS A 61 3.13 2.97 4.20
C CYS A 61 3.42 3.75 5.49
N GLY A 62 3.47 3.13 6.66
CA GLY A 62 3.73 3.83 7.93
C GLY A 62 2.52 4.52 8.57
N LYS A 63 1.32 4.44 7.96
CA LYS A 63 0.09 4.99 8.56
C LYS A 63 -0.41 4.10 9.70
N LYS A 64 -0.90 4.72 10.79
CA LYS A 64 -1.48 4.01 11.95
C LYS A 64 -2.55 2.97 11.56
N ARG A 65 -3.41 3.30 10.58
CA ARG A 65 -4.44 2.37 10.04
C ARG A 65 -3.82 1.05 9.57
N CYS A 66 -2.71 1.11 8.86
CA CYS A 66 -2.06 -0.07 8.28
C CYS A 66 -1.28 -0.87 9.33
N PHE A 67 -0.84 -0.25 10.43
CA PHE A 67 -0.28 -1.00 11.56
C PHE A 67 -1.35 -1.68 12.41
N ALA A 68 -2.54 -1.07 12.52
CA ALA A 68 -3.62 -1.60 13.35
C ALA A 68 -4.29 -2.86 12.77
N ARG A 69 -4.37 -3.00 11.44
CA ARG A 69 -5.08 -4.09 10.76
C ARG A 69 -4.30 -4.57 9.52
N CYS A 70 -4.02 -5.88 9.41
CA CYS A 70 -3.58 -6.53 8.16
C CYS A 70 -4.83 -7.06 7.45
N ILE A 71 -5.38 -6.17 6.62
CA ILE A 71 -6.40 -6.48 5.62
C ILE A 71 -5.84 -5.89 4.33
N PRO A 72 -5.41 -6.75 3.38
CA PRO A 72 -4.98 -6.29 2.07
C PRO A 72 -6.06 -5.49 1.36
N MET A 73 -5.66 -4.58 0.47
CA MET A 73 -6.61 -3.71 -0.23
C MET A 73 -7.67 -4.50 -1.00
N GLU A 74 -7.28 -5.56 -1.72
CA GLU A 74 -8.23 -6.42 -2.47
C GLU A 74 -9.27 -7.05 -1.54
N MET A 75 -8.83 -7.61 -0.41
CA MET A 75 -9.74 -8.14 0.61
C MET A 75 -10.66 -7.06 1.19
N GLU A 76 -10.16 -5.84 1.42
CA GLU A 76 -10.98 -4.72 1.89
C GLU A 76 -12.07 -4.37 0.86
N LEU A 77 -11.73 -4.37 -0.43
CA LEU A 77 -12.67 -4.16 -1.53
C LEU A 77 -13.72 -5.28 -1.62
N GLU A 78 -13.30 -6.54 -1.59
CA GLU A 78 -14.21 -7.70 -1.60
C GLU A 78 -15.21 -7.65 -0.43
N MET A 79 -14.77 -7.26 0.76
CA MET A 79 -15.63 -7.09 1.94
C MET A 79 -16.65 -5.96 1.74
N LEU A 80 -16.25 -4.86 1.09
CA LEU A 80 -17.15 -3.74 0.78
C LEU A 80 -18.17 -4.13 -0.29
N GLU A 81 -17.72 -4.77 -1.37
CA GLU A 81 -18.58 -5.25 -2.46
C GLU A 81 -19.58 -6.31 -1.96
N SER A 82 -19.13 -7.22 -1.10
CA SER A 82 -19.99 -8.21 -0.45
C SER A 82 -21.07 -7.58 0.44
N ARG A 83 -20.75 -6.46 1.11
CA ARG A 83 -21.76 -5.73 1.90
C ARG A 83 -22.79 -5.04 1.01
N LEU A 84 -22.36 -4.47 -0.11
CA LEU A 84 -23.25 -3.84 -1.08
C LEU A 84 -24.19 -4.87 -1.72
N SER A 85 -23.67 -6.03 -2.10
CA SER A 85 -24.49 -7.11 -2.67
C SER A 85 -25.50 -7.66 -1.67
N LEU A 86 -25.11 -7.83 -0.40
CA LEU A 86 -26.01 -8.23 0.68
C LEU A 86 -27.10 -7.18 0.92
N ALA A 87 -26.74 -5.89 0.96
CA ALA A 87 -27.72 -4.80 1.14
C ALA A 87 -28.75 -4.79 0.00
N ALA A 88 -28.30 -4.94 -1.26
CA ALA A 88 -29.19 -5.03 -2.41
C ALA A 88 -30.06 -6.30 -2.41
N ALA A 89 -29.53 -7.42 -1.93
CA ALA A 89 -30.31 -8.65 -1.75
C ALA A 89 -31.37 -8.50 -0.65
N ILE A 90 -31.01 -7.91 0.49
CA ILE A 90 -31.94 -7.61 1.60
C ILE A 90 -33.04 -6.68 1.14
N HIS A 91 -32.73 -5.62 0.38
CA HIS A 91 -33.72 -4.70 -0.17
C HIS A 91 -34.71 -5.42 -1.11
N ARG A 92 -34.21 -6.31 -1.98
CA ARG A 92 -35.05 -7.14 -2.85
C ARG A 92 -35.96 -8.10 -2.09
N ILE A 93 -35.47 -8.69 -0.99
CA ILE A 93 -36.25 -9.60 -0.14
C ILE A 93 -37.31 -8.85 0.68
N LYS A 94 -36.98 -7.65 1.17
CA LYS A 94 -37.84 -6.88 2.08
C LYS A 94 -38.90 -6.03 1.38
N GLY A 95 -38.88 -5.94 0.04
CA GLY A 95 -39.98 -5.36 -0.74
C GLY A 95 -40.36 -3.92 -0.35
N LEU A 96 -39.38 -3.11 0.04
CA LEU A 96 -39.49 -1.65 0.10
C LEU A 96 -38.79 -1.05 -1.12
#